data_AF-A0A141RC69-F1
#
_entry.id   AF-A0A141RC69-F1
#
_cell.length_a   1.000
_cell.length_b   1.000
_cell.length_c   1.000
_cell.angle_alpha   90.00
_cell.angle_beta   90.00
_cell.angle_gamma   90.00
#
_symmetry.space_group_name_H-M   'P 1'
#
loop_
_entity.id
_entity.type
_entity.pdbx_description
1 polymer ?
#
loop_
_entity_poly.entity_id
_entity_poly.type
_entity_poly.pdbx_seq_one_letter_code
_entity_poly.pdbx_strand_id
1 'polypeptide(L)'
;MKYKKFAMGLLLLAGCQIAQAEQIGSVDTVFKWLGPDHKIVVEAFDDPDVQNVTCYISRAKTGGIKGGLGLAEDTSDAAISCQQVGPIELTDKIKNGKSQGDVVFQKRTSLVFKKLQVVRFYDAKRNALVYLTYSDKVVDGSPKNAISAVPIMPWNK
;
A
#
# COMPACT_ATOMS: atom_id res chain seq x y z
N MET A 1 -22.86 -14.73 52.02
CA MET A 1 -22.15 -13.74 51.17
C MET A 1 -22.06 -14.28 49.75
N LYS A 2 -22.80 -13.68 48.80
CA LYS A 2 -22.88 -14.11 47.39
C LYS A 2 -21.98 -13.19 46.55
N TYR A 3 -20.92 -13.73 45.97
CA TYR A 3 -20.00 -12.98 45.12
C TYR A 3 -20.69 -12.61 43.80
N LYS A 4 -20.92 -11.30 43.60
CA LYS A 4 -21.43 -10.74 42.34
C LYS A 4 -20.35 -10.85 41.27
N LYS A 5 -20.72 -11.50 40.15
CA LYS A 5 -19.89 -11.64 38.95
C LYS A 5 -19.61 -10.25 38.36
N PHE A 6 -18.34 -9.85 38.32
CA PHE A 6 -17.88 -8.73 37.49
C PHE A 6 -17.79 -9.25 36.05
N ALA A 7 -18.71 -8.82 35.18
CA ALA A 7 -18.60 -9.05 33.74
C ALA A 7 -17.70 -7.95 33.16
N MET A 8 -16.44 -8.28 32.90
CA MET A 8 -15.51 -7.42 32.18
C MET A 8 -15.85 -7.48 30.68
N GLY A 9 -16.44 -6.40 30.15
CA GLY A 9 -16.72 -6.27 28.72
C GLY A 9 -15.42 -6.13 27.94
N LEU A 10 -15.14 -7.08 27.05
CA LEU A 10 -14.00 -7.05 26.15
C LEU A 10 -14.35 -6.14 24.96
N LEU A 11 -13.76 -4.94 24.89
CA LEU A 11 -13.83 -4.10 23.69
C LEU A 11 -13.06 -4.80 22.56
N LEU A 12 -13.78 -5.32 21.57
CA LEU A 12 -13.22 -5.76 20.29
C LEU A 12 -12.82 -4.52 19.47
N LEU A 13 -11.55 -4.14 19.54
CA LEU A 13 -10.93 -3.24 18.58
C LEU A 13 -10.87 -3.94 17.22
N ALA A 14 -11.84 -3.66 16.35
CA ALA A 14 -11.75 -3.99 14.93
C ALA A 14 -10.64 -3.12 14.30
N GLY A 15 -9.41 -3.63 14.31
CA GLY A 15 -8.26 -2.97 13.70
C GLY A 15 -8.39 -2.96 12.17
N CYS A 16 -8.20 -1.79 11.57
CA CYS A 16 -8.01 -1.66 10.13
C CYS A 16 -6.68 -2.35 9.77
N GLN A 17 -6.72 -3.48 9.07
CA GLN A 17 -5.50 -4.21 8.70
C GLN A 17 -4.83 -3.51 7.53
N ILE A 18 -3.83 -2.67 7.80
CA ILE A 18 -2.99 -2.08 6.75
C ILE A 18 -1.91 -3.10 6.38
N ALA A 19 -1.80 -3.43 5.10
CA ALA A 19 -0.79 -4.35 4.61
C ALA A 19 0.63 -3.85 4.90
N GLN A 20 1.49 -4.75 5.39
CA GLN A 20 2.92 -4.49 5.55
C GLN A 20 3.64 -4.84 4.25
N ALA A 21 4.51 -3.95 3.79
CA ALA A 21 5.34 -4.19 2.62
C ALA A 21 6.61 -4.98 2.98
N GLU A 22 6.89 -6.03 2.22
CA GLU A 22 8.17 -6.76 2.24
C GLU A 22 9.08 -6.24 1.14
N GLN A 23 10.31 -5.85 1.47
CA GLN A 23 11.27 -5.39 0.47
C GLN A 23 11.84 -6.57 -0.32
N ILE A 24 11.62 -6.59 -1.63
CA ILE A 24 12.17 -7.59 -2.56
C ILE A 24 13.60 -7.24 -2.95
N GLY A 25 13.89 -5.96 -3.14
CA GLY A 25 15.21 -5.51 -3.59
C GLY A 25 15.30 -4.00 -3.76
N SER A 26 16.48 -3.54 -4.18
CA SER A 26 16.70 -2.13 -4.52
C SER A 26 17.79 -1.96 -5.55
N VAL A 27 17.69 -0.90 -6.35
CA VAL A 27 18.70 -0.49 -7.33
C VAL A 27 19.17 0.92 -6.99
N ASP A 28 20.48 1.13 -6.85
CA ASP A 28 21.03 2.47 -6.59
C ASP A 28 20.99 3.32 -7.86
N THR A 29 20.63 4.60 -7.71
CA THR A 29 20.45 5.54 -8.82
C THR A 29 21.49 6.65 -8.81
N VAL A 30 21.88 7.14 -7.62
CA VAL A 30 22.86 8.22 -7.48
C VAL A 30 23.76 7.97 -6.30
N PHE A 31 25.06 7.90 -6.57
CA PHE A 31 26.10 7.78 -5.56
C PHE A 31 26.16 9.01 -4.64
N LYS A 32 26.28 8.77 -3.34
CA LYS A 32 26.52 9.78 -2.32
C LYS A 32 27.84 9.52 -1.63
N TRP A 33 28.73 10.50 -1.69
CA TRP A 33 30.01 10.47 -0.97
C TRP A 33 29.86 10.31 0.54
N LEU A 34 28.78 10.83 1.13
CA LEU A 34 28.50 10.76 2.56
C LEU A 34 27.06 10.30 2.81
N GLY A 35 26.91 9.11 3.39
CA GLY A 35 25.63 8.46 3.66
C GLY A 35 25.17 7.52 2.53
N PRO A 36 23.96 6.94 2.63
CA PRO A 36 23.47 5.97 1.66
C PRO A 36 23.26 6.58 0.27
N ASP A 37 23.27 5.78 -0.78
CA ASP A 37 22.92 6.25 -2.12
C ASP A 37 21.42 6.52 -2.26
N HIS A 38 21.07 7.38 -3.23
CA HIS A 38 19.69 7.39 -3.73
C HIS A 38 19.43 6.04 -4.40
N LYS A 39 18.25 5.48 -4.17
CA LYS A 39 17.91 4.16 -4.69
C LYS A 39 16.43 4.07 -5.02
N ILE A 40 16.07 3.14 -5.89
CA ILE A 40 14.70 2.69 -6.09
C ILE A 40 14.55 1.39 -5.30
N VAL A 41 13.57 1.36 -4.40
CA VAL A 41 13.24 0.16 -3.60
C VAL A 41 12.00 -0.48 -4.20
N VAL A 42 12.02 -1.81 -4.33
CA VAL A 42 10.87 -2.61 -4.73
C VAL A 42 10.35 -3.35 -3.52
N GLU A 43 9.08 -3.13 -3.20
CA GLU A 43 8.37 -3.76 -2.09
C GLU A 43 7.16 -4.54 -2.64
N ALA A 44 6.85 -5.70 -2.07
CA ALA A 44 5.59 -6.40 -2.29
C ALA A 44 4.66 -6.23 -1.09
N PHE A 45 3.37 -6.16 -1.34
CA PHE A 45 2.33 -6.30 -0.32
C PHE A 45 1.12 -7.00 -0.92
N ASP A 46 0.39 -7.72 -0.08
CA ASP A 46 -0.88 -8.34 -0.47
C ASP A 46 -2.04 -7.42 -0.10
N ASP A 47 -3.10 -7.48 -0.90
CA ASP A 47 -4.33 -6.78 -0.58
C ASP A 47 -4.97 -7.37 0.69
N PRO A 48 -5.24 -6.56 1.74
CA PRO A 48 -5.76 -7.07 3.01
C PRO A 48 -7.21 -7.58 2.95
N ASP A 49 -8.02 -7.10 2.00
CA ASP A 49 -9.43 -7.49 1.89
C ASP A 49 -9.72 -8.38 0.67
N VAL A 50 -8.76 -8.54 -0.24
CA VAL A 50 -8.85 -9.41 -1.41
C VAL A 50 -7.73 -10.43 -1.39
N GLN A 51 -8.08 -11.68 -1.08
CA GLN A 51 -7.11 -12.76 -1.12
C GLN A 51 -6.57 -12.99 -2.54
N ASN A 52 -5.31 -13.39 -2.61
CA ASN A 52 -4.62 -13.77 -3.84
C ASN A 52 -4.43 -12.63 -4.86
N VAL A 53 -4.34 -11.40 -4.37
CA VAL A 53 -3.80 -10.27 -5.13
C VAL A 53 -2.53 -9.76 -4.45
N THR A 54 -1.41 -9.83 -5.17
CA THR A 54 -0.12 -9.30 -4.72
C THR A 54 0.24 -8.09 -5.57
N CYS A 55 0.64 -7.01 -4.91
CA CYS A 55 1.08 -5.78 -5.53
C CYS A 55 2.57 -5.55 -5.28
N TYR A 56 3.29 -5.23 -6.35
CA TYR A 56 4.68 -4.79 -6.35
C TYR A 56 4.73 -3.29 -6.54
N ILE A 57 5.29 -2.57 -5.58
CA ILE A 57 5.47 -1.13 -5.63
C ILE A 57 6.95 -0.80 -5.70
N SER A 58 7.33 -0.01 -6.69
CA SER A 58 8.64 0.62 -6.75
C SER A 58 8.52 2.07 -6.33
N ARG A 59 9.48 2.55 -5.53
CA ARG A 59 9.53 3.96 -5.11
C ARG A 59 10.96 4.43 -4.95
N ALA A 60 11.17 5.72 -5.17
CA ALA A 60 12.43 6.37 -4.83
C ALA A 60 12.64 6.41 -3.31
N LYS A 61 13.90 6.27 -2.88
CA LYS A 61 14.35 6.49 -1.51
C LYS A 61 15.56 7.42 -1.51
N THR A 62 15.42 8.55 -0.83
CA THR A 62 16.45 9.59 -0.78
C THR A 62 17.55 9.20 0.21
N GLY A 63 18.72 8.83 -0.30
CA GLY A 63 19.98 8.73 0.44
C GLY A 63 20.66 10.06 0.85
N GLY A 64 21.93 9.99 1.22
CA GLY A 64 22.76 11.04 1.80
C GLY A 64 22.66 11.08 3.32
N ILE A 65 23.36 12.01 3.98
CA ILE A 65 23.33 12.18 5.45
C ILE A 65 21.88 12.28 5.96
N LYS A 66 21.04 13.11 5.33
CA LYS A 66 19.62 13.25 5.68
C LYS A 66 18.83 11.95 5.47
N GLY A 67 19.17 11.20 4.42
CA GLY A 67 18.55 9.90 4.10
C GLY A 67 18.89 8.81 5.11
N GLY A 68 20.17 8.73 5.50
CA GLY A 68 20.64 7.80 6.54
C GLY A 68 20.02 8.08 7.91
N LEU A 69 19.72 9.35 8.21
CA LEU A 69 19.04 9.77 9.44
C LEU A 69 17.50 9.69 9.36
N GLY A 70 16.94 9.29 8.21
CA GLY A 70 15.49 9.23 8.01
C GLY A 70 14.77 10.59 7.98
N LEU A 71 15.54 11.68 7.81
CA LEU A 71 15.06 13.06 7.74
C LEU A 71 14.85 13.53 6.30
N ALA A 72 15.29 12.73 5.33
CA ALA A 72 15.06 13.04 3.93
C ALA A 72 13.59 12.82 3.55
N GLU A 73 13.15 13.66 2.62
CA GLU A 73 11.89 13.48 1.92
C GLU A 73 12.16 12.70 0.64
N ASP A 74 11.45 11.59 0.46
CA ASP A 74 11.51 10.82 -0.78
C ASP A 74 10.78 11.59 -1.91
N THR A 75 11.19 11.35 -3.14
CA THR A 75 10.48 11.90 -4.30
C THR A 75 9.12 11.21 -4.45
N SER A 76 8.19 11.86 -5.15
CA SER A 76 6.85 11.29 -5.38
C SER A 76 6.82 10.26 -6.52
N ASP A 77 7.99 9.83 -7.02
CA ASP A 77 8.08 8.87 -8.11
C ASP A 77 7.83 7.46 -7.58
N ALA A 78 6.75 6.86 -8.06
CA ALA A 78 6.38 5.49 -7.75
C ALA A 78 5.73 4.82 -8.96
N ALA A 79 5.88 3.50 -9.04
CA ALA A 79 5.13 2.67 -9.98
C ALA A 79 4.58 1.45 -9.24
N ILE A 80 3.46 0.91 -9.73
CA ILE A 80 2.79 -0.24 -9.14
C ILE A 80 2.44 -1.27 -10.21
N SER A 81 2.58 -2.55 -9.87
CA SER A 81 2.13 -3.68 -10.67
C SER A 81 1.49 -4.70 -9.75
N CYS A 82 0.20 -4.95 -9.92
CA CYS A 82 -0.55 -5.92 -9.12
C CYS A 82 -0.94 -7.12 -9.99
N GLN A 83 -0.91 -8.31 -9.40
CA GLN A 83 -1.11 -9.57 -10.09
C GLN A 83 -2.07 -10.46 -9.31
N GLN A 84 -2.92 -11.18 -10.04
CA GLN A 84 -3.68 -12.30 -9.49
C GLN A 84 -2.72 -13.49 -9.31
N VAL A 85 -2.52 -13.93 -8.07
CA VAL A 85 -1.60 -15.04 -7.72
C VAL A 85 -2.33 -16.32 -7.29
N GLY A 86 -3.65 -16.33 -7.44
CA GLY A 86 -4.54 -17.42 -7.03
C GLY A 86 -6.01 -17.11 -7.32
N PRO A 87 -6.96 -17.94 -6.86
CA PRO A 87 -8.38 -17.67 -7.03
C PRO A 87 -8.80 -16.43 -6.24
N ILE A 88 -9.44 -15.47 -6.89
CA ILE A 88 -9.93 -14.25 -6.23
C ILE A 88 -11.41 -14.42 -5.89
N GLU A 89 -11.75 -14.18 -4.63
CA GLU A 89 -13.14 -14.09 -4.17
C GLU A 89 -13.40 -12.69 -3.60
N LEU A 90 -14.38 -12.00 -4.17
CA LEU A 90 -14.76 -10.67 -3.70
C LEU A 90 -15.84 -10.76 -2.62
N THR A 91 -15.63 -10.00 -1.54
CA THR A 91 -16.64 -9.80 -0.49
C THR A 91 -17.82 -8.97 -1.00
N ASP A 92 -18.97 -9.09 -0.34
CA ASP A 92 -20.16 -8.31 -0.70
C ASP A 92 -19.92 -6.80 -0.61
N LYS A 93 -19.06 -6.35 0.32
CA LYS A 93 -18.67 -4.93 0.49
C LYS A 93 -17.94 -4.37 -0.73
N ILE A 94 -17.12 -5.20 -1.38
CA ILE A 94 -16.41 -4.78 -2.60
C ILE A 94 -17.38 -4.80 -3.77
N LYS A 95 -18.17 -5.88 -3.92
CA LYS A 95 -19.14 -6.02 -5.02
C LYS A 95 -20.20 -4.91 -5.04
N ASN A 96 -20.68 -4.47 -3.88
CA ASN A 96 -21.67 -3.40 -3.76
C ASN A 96 -21.08 -1.98 -3.73
N GLY A 97 -19.77 -1.85 -3.92
CA GLY A 97 -19.08 -0.56 -4.01
C GLY A 97 -18.86 0.16 -2.67
N LYS A 98 -19.17 -0.45 -1.53
CA LYS A 98 -18.93 0.15 -0.20
C LYS A 98 -17.45 0.32 0.14
N SER A 99 -16.59 -0.45 -0.54
CA SER A 99 -15.13 -0.45 -0.38
C SER A 99 -14.39 0.21 -1.56
N GLN A 100 -15.08 1.07 -2.33
CA GLN A 100 -14.44 1.84 -3.40
C GLN A 100 -13.53 2.92 -2.83
N GLY A 101 -12.27 2.93 -3.26
CA GLY A 101 -11.28 3.89 -2.79
C GLY A 101 -10.66 3.55 -1.44
N ASP A 102 -10.89 2.34 -0.91
CA ASP A 102 -10.24 1.89 0.32
C ASP A 102 -8.71 1.90 0.16
N VAL A 103 -8.01 2.43 1.16
CA VAL A 103 -6.54 2.45 1.20
C VAL A 103 -6.06 1.05 1.59
N VAL A 104 -5.47 0.34 0.64
CA VAL A 104 -4.95 -1.03 0.84
C VAL A 104 -3.50 -1.05 1.27
N PHE A 105 -2.76 0.02 0.97
CA PHE A 105 -1.37 0.19 1.37
C PHE A 105 -1.05 1.65 1.67
N GLN A 106 -0.22 1.89 2.67
CA GLN A 106 0.27 3.21 3.00
C GLN A 106 1.69 3.16 3.55
N LYS A 107 2.58 3.99 2.98
CA LYS A 107 3.96 4.19 3.46
C LYS A 107 4.24 5.67 3.65
N ARG A 108 4.83 6.03 4.78
CA ARG A 108 5.31 7.40 5.01
C ARG A 108 6.63 7.61 4.26
N THR A 109 6.70 8.67 3.46
CA THR A 109 7.86 9.01 2.61
C THR A 109 8.58 10.28 3.07
N SER A 110 8.13 10.89 4.17
CA SER A 110 8.82 12.02 4.81
C SER A 110 8.47 12.11 6.29
N LEU A 111 9.30 12.82 7.06
CA LEU A 111 9.05 13.02 8.49
C LEU A 111 7.85 13.94 8.81
N VAL A 112 7.27 14.64 7.83
CA VAL A 112 6.22 15.65 8.14
C VAL A 112 4.97 15.54 7.27
N PHE A 113 5.04 15.46 5.93
CA PHE A 113 3.84 15.72 5.11
C PHE A 113 3.58 14.79 3.91
N LYS A 114 4.54 13.97 3.49
CA LYS A 114 4.37 13.02 2.39
C LYS A 114 4.10 11.59 2.84
N LYS A 115 3.08 11.02 2.21
CA LYS A 115 2.75 9.59 2.26
C LYS A 115 2.49 9.10 0.83
N LEU A 116 2.94 7.89 0.56
CA LEU A 116 2.58 7.12 -0.62
C LEU A 116 1.42 6.20 -0.22
N GLN A 117 0.35 6.23 -0.98
CA GLN A 117 -0.83 5.41 -0.73
C GLN A 117 -1.16 4.59 -1.97
N VAL A 118 -1.82 3.45 -1.75
CA VAL A 118 -2.47 2.68 -2.80
C VAL A 118 -3.93 2.53 -2.40
N VAL A 119 -4.83 2.91 -3.30
CA VAL A 119 -6.26 2.73 -3.14
C VAL A 119 -6.79 1.72 -4.15
N ARG A 120 -7.76 0.93 -3.73
CA ARG A 120 -8.41 -0.07 -4.56
C ARG A 120 -9.77 0.40 -5.02
N PHE A 121 -10.05 0.14 -6.29
CA PHE A 121 -11.38 0.24 -6.89
C PHE A 121 -11.78 -1.11 -7.48
N TYR A 122 -13.09 -1.34 -7.56
CA TYR A 122 -13.65 -2.49 -8.27
C TYR A 122 -14.46 -2.02 -9.48
N ASP A 123 -14.01 -2.38 -10.68
CA ASP A 123 -14.76 -2.16 -11.91
C ASP A 123 -15.63 -3.39 -12.21
N ALA A 124 -16.88 -3.34 -11.77
CA ALA A 124 -17.84 -4.42 -11.97
C ALA A 124 -18.13 -4.69 -13.46
N LYS A 125 -18.05 -3.68 -14.34
CA LYS A 125 -18.34 -3.84 -15.77
C LYS A 125 -17.26 -4.66 -16.46
N ARG A 126 -16.00 -4.48 -16.05
CA ARG A 126 -14.84 -5.19 -16.61
C ARG A 126 -14.37 -6.35 -15.73
N ASN A 127 -15.05 -6.61 -14.61
CA ASN A 127 -14.69 -7.59 -13.59
C ASN A 127 -13.21 -7.49 -13.20
N ALA A 128 -12.76 -6.29 -12.81
CA ALA A 128 -11.35 -6.01 -12.54
C ALA A 128 -11.17 -5.20 -11.25
N LEU A 129 -10.07 -5.48 -10.54
CA LEU A 129 -9.60 -4.66 -9.43
C LEU A 129 -8.59 -3.65 -9.95
N VAL A 130 -8.77 -2.40 -9.59
CA VAL A 130 -7.93 -1.30 -10.05
C VAL A 130 -7.23 -0.69 -8.85
N TYR A 131 -5.90 -0.69 -8.89
CA TYR A 131 -5.04 -0.18 -7.84
C TYR A 131 -4.39 1.11 -8.32
N LEU A 132 -4.72 2.23 -7.67
CA LEU A 132 -4.12 3.53 -7.95
C LEU A 132 -3.16 3.86 -6.83
N THR A 133 -1.88 4.06 -7.17
CA THR A 133 -0.90 4.63 -6.26
C THR A 133 -0.71 6.12 -6.52
N TYR A 134 -0.68 6.91 -5.46
CA TYR A 134 -0.44 8.35 -5.53
C TYR A 134 0.25 8.84 -4.25
N SER A 135 0.92 9.99 -4.36
CA SER A 135 1.60 10.63 -3.23
C SER A 135 0.84 11.87 -2.80
N ASP A 136 0.42 11.90 -1.54
CA ASP A 136 -0.16 13.12 -0.95
C ASP A 136 0.97 14.09 -0.61
N LYS A 137 0.93 15.28 -1.20
CA LYS A 137 1.72 16.43 -0.77
C LYS A 137 0.74 17.51 -0.31
N VAL A 138 0.72 17.79 0.99
CA VAL A 138 -0.27 18.67 1.65
C VAL A 138 -0.30 20.09 1.06
N VAL A 139 0.79 20.56 0.44
CA VAL A 139 0.94 21.96 0.02
C VAL A 139 0.68 22.18 -1.48
N ASP A 140 1.03 21.23 -2.36
CA ASP A 140 0.89 21.42 -3.82
C ASP A 140 -0.05 20.40 -4.50
N GLY A 141 -0.41 19.30 -3.81
CA GLY A 141 -0.90 18.08 -4.46
C GLY A 141 0.18 17.47 -5.37
N SER A 142 0.39 16.15 -5.33
CA SER A 142 1.25 15.51 -6.32
C SER A 142 0.35 14.77 -7.31
N PRO A 143 0.14 15.30 -8.53
CA PRO A 143 -0.62 14.58 -9.57
C PRO A 143 0.13 13.32 -10.04
N LYS A 144 1.35 13.06 -9.54
CA LYS A 144 2.13 11.87 -9.80
C LYS A 144 1.42 10.64 -9.24
N ASN A 145 1.01 9.78 -10.15
CA ASN A 145 0.32 8.54 -9.84
C ASN A 145 0.75 7.46 -10.83
N ALA A 146 0.48 6.21 -10.44
CA ALA A 146 0.55 5.06 -11.32
C ALA A 146 -0.63 4.13 -11.02
N ILE A 147 -1.00 3.31 -11.99
CA ILE A 147 -2.19 2.46 -11.91
C ILE A 147 -1.83 1.03 -12.36
N SER A 148 -2.43 0.06 -11.69
CA SER A 148 -2.45 -1.34 -12.12
C SER A 148 -3.87 -1.86 -12.13
N ALA A 149 -4.25 -2.59 -13.18
CA ALA A 149 -5.55 -3.24 -13.26
C ALA A 149 -5.37 -4.76 -13.28
N VAL A 150 -6.06 -5.45 -12.38
CA VAL A 150 -6.04 -6.91 -12.22
C VAL A 150 -7.39 -7.44 -12.66
N PRO A 151 -7.51 -8.01 -13.88
CA PRO A 151 -8.75 -8.68 -14.28
C PRO A 151 -8.95 -9.91 -13.39
N ILE A 152 -10.16 -10.09 -12.88
CA ILE A 152 -10.53 -11.27 -12.11
C ILE A 152 -10.86 -12.37 -13.10
N MET A 153 -9.89 -13.26 -13.31
CA MET A 153 -10.00 -14.37 -14.25
C MET A 153 -10.25 -15.69 -13.50
N PRO A 154 -10.93 -16.65 -14.14
CA PRO A 154 -10.99 -18.02 -13.63
C PRO A 154 -9.57 -18.56 -13.38
N TRP A 155 -9.34 -19.12 -12.20
CA TRP A 155 -8.04 -19.67 -11.84
C TRP A 155 -7.98 -21.15 -12.17
N ASN A 156 -7.31 -21.49 -13.26
CA ASN A 156 -7.04 -22.86 -13.63
C ASN A 156 -5.71 -23.27 -12.99
N LYS A 157 -5.74 -24.28 -12.12
CA LYS A 157 -4.54 -24.87 -11.52
C LYS A 157 -3.80 -25.75 -12.51
#